data_AF-A0A2L2YSL4-F1
#
_entry.id   AF-A0A2L2YSL4-F1
#
_cell.length_a   1.000
_cell.length_b   1.000
_cell.length_c   1.000
_cell.angle_alpha   90.00
_cell.angle_beta   90.00
_cell.angle_gamma   90.00
#
_symmetry.space_group_name_H-M   'P 1'
#
loop_
_entity.id
_entity.type
_entity.pdbx_description
1 polymer ?
#
loop_
_entity_poly.entity_id
_entity_poly.type
_entity_poly.pdbx_seq_one_letter_code
_entity_poly.pdbx_strand_id
1 'polypeptide(L)'
;PRSNGQIENINSTIITVISKLSIDDPNKWYTYVKDVQKVINSTFQRSINTSPFQLLFGTAIKTKHDLKITNMLNEEIQAIFVNSRDELRKQAKLQIQKVQDENKRTYNLRRKPSASF
;
A
#
# COMPACT_ATOMS: atom_id res chain seq x y z
N PRO A 1 18.68 10.91 2.79
CA PRO A 1 17.56 10.63 1.85
C PRO A 1 16.27 10.32 2.64
N ARG A 2 15.35 11.29 2.74
CA ARG A 2 14.08 11.08 3.46
C ARG A 2 13.18 10.20 2.60
N SER A 3 13.11 8.90 2.89
CA SER A 3 12.12 7.99 2.30
C SER A 3 10.74 8.51 2.68
N ASN A 4 10.09 9.17 1.73
CA ASN A 4 8.79 9.78 1.95
C ASN A 4 7.73 8.80 1.49
N GLY A 5 7.56 7.71 2.25
CA GLY A 5 6.69 6.59 1.91
C GLY A 5 5.25 7.01 1.59
N GLN A 6 4.78 8.15 2.08
CA GLN A 6 3.48 8.72 1.68
C GLN A 6 3.44 9.11 0.19
N ILE A 7 4.48 9.78 -0.31
CA ILE A 7 4.60 10.14 -1.73
C ILE A 7 4.76 8.89 -2.58
N GLU A 8 5.59 7.94 -2.15
CA GLU A 8 5.82 6.68 -2.86
C GLU A 8 4.51 5.89 -3.01
N ASN A 9 3.71 5.80 -1.94
CA ASN A 9 2.40 5.13 -1.96
C ASN A 9 1.40 5.81 -2.90
N ILE A 10 1.32 7.15 -2.86
CA ILE A 10 0.41 7.90 -3.74
C ILE A 10 0.84 7.74 -5.20
N ASN A 11 2.13 7.83 -5.50
CA ASN A 11 2.65 7.65 -6.86
C ASN A 11 2.37 6.23 -7.38
N SER A 12 2.55 5.20 -6.55
CA SER A 12 2.21 3.82 -6.91
C SER A 12 0.72 3.67 -7.24
N THR A 13 -0.15 4.31 -6.46
CA THR A 13 -1.61 4.30 -6.71
C THR A 13 -1.94 4.99 -8.03
N ILE A 14 -1.37 6.17 -8.28
CA ILE A 14 -1.58 6.94 -9.52
C ILE A 14 -1.19 6.11 -10.74
N ILE A 15 0.03 5.55 -10.74
CA ILE A 15 0.55 4.77 -11.85
C ILE A 15 -0.36 3.57 -12.12
N THR A 16 -0.80 2.87 -11.07
CA THR A 16 -1.63 1.67 -11.23
C THR A 16 -3.01 1.99 -11.79
N VAL A 17 -3.67 3.04 -11.29
CA VAL A 17 -4.99 3.45 -11.79
C VAL A 17 -4.90 3.93 -13.25
N ILE A 18 -3.89 4.74 -13.60
CA ILE A 18 -3.67 5.18 -14.98
C ILE A 18 -3.40 3.98 -15.90
N SER A 19 -2.58 3.03 -15.45
CA SER A 19 -2.27 1.83 -16.23
C SER A 19 -3.52 0.98 -16.49
N LYS A 20 -4.38 0.81 -15.48
CA LYS A 20 -5.68 0.11 -15.63
C LYS A 20 -6.63 0.83 -16.59
N LEU A 21 -6.68 2.16 -16.53
CA LEU A 21 -7.51 2.98 -17.42
C LEU A 21 -7.04 2.96 -18.87
N SER A 22 -5.74 2.77 -19.09
CA SER A 22 -5.09 2.86 -20.41
C SER A 22 -4.80 1.48 -21.01
N ILE A 23 -5.45 0.42 -20.50
CA ILE A 23 -5.17 -0.96 -20.91
C ILE A 23 -5.43 -1.19 -22.40
N ASP A 24 -6.44 -0.51 -22.95
CA ASP A 24 -6.84 -0.62 -24.36
C ASP A 24 -5.94 0.21 -25.30
N ASP A 25 -5.41 1.34 -24.83
CA ASP A 25 -4.51 2.22 -25.59
C ASP A 25 -3.46 2.89 -24.67
N PRO A 26 -2.32 2.21 -24.41
CA PRO A 26 -1.31 2.69 -23.47
C PRO A 26 -0.68 4.03 -23.88
N ASN A 27 -0.70 4.38 -25.17
CA ASN A 27 -0.12 5.65 -25.65
C ASN A 27 -0.96 6.87 -25.25
N LYS A 28 -2.21 6.66 -24.83
CA LYS A 28 -3.13 7.73 -24.42
C LYS A 28 -3.27 7.89 -22.91
N TRP A 29 -2.36 7.31 -22.11
CA TRP A 29 -2.42 7.40 -20.65
C TRP A 29 -2.57 8.83 -20.10
N TYR A 30 -1.97 9.81 -20.79
CA TYR A 30 -2.00 11.21 -20.41
C TYR A 30 -3.42 11.82 -20.38
N THR A 31 -4.38 11.24 -21.11
CA THR A 31 -5.77 11.75 -21.12
C THR A 31 -6.45 11.55 -19.77
N TYR A 32 -6.06 10.52 -19.02
CA TYR A 32 -6.66 10.16 -17.73
C TYR A 32 -6.05 10.91 -16.54
N VAL A 33 -4.89 11.56 -16.73
CA VAL A 33 -4.14 12.22 -15.64
C VAL A 33 -4.99 13.28 -14.93
N LYS A 34 -5.72 14.11 -15.68
CA LYS A 34 -6.54 15.19 -15.12
C LYS A 34 -7.65 14.66 -14.23
N ASP A 35 -8.30 13.59 -14.65
CA ASP A 35 -9.40 12.99 -13.91
C ASP A 35 -8.90 12.26 -12.66
N VAL A 36 -7.81 11.50 -12.77
CA VAL A 36 -7.16 10.84 -11.63
C VAL A 36 -6.68 11.88 -10.60
N GLN A 37 -6.04 12.97 -11.04
CA GLN A 37 -5.61 14.05 -10.15
C GLN A 37 -6.79 14.71 -9.42
N LYS A 38 -7.90 14.96 -10.14
CA LYS A 38 -9.13 15.50 -9.52
C LYS A 38 -9.69 14.55 -8.47
N VAL A 39 -9.75 13.25 -8.77
CA VAL A 39 -10.23 12.25 -7.80
C VAL A 39 -9.33 12.21 -6.57
N ILE A 40 -8.01 12.15 -6.73
CA ILE A 40 -7.07 12.11 -5.59
C ILE A 40 -7.19 13.35 -4.70
N ASN A 41 -7.26 14.53 -5.32
CA ASN A 41 -7.35 15.78 -4.56
C ASN A 41 -8.72 15.95 -3.87
N SER A 42 -9.77 15.34 -4.40
CA SER A 42 -11.12 15.39 -3.82
C SER A 42 -11.42 14.27 -2.81
N THR A 43 -10.62 13.21 -2.81
CA THR A 43 -10.84 12.05 -1.94
C THR A 43 -10.36 12.35 -0.53
N PHE A 44 -11.16 11.95 0.45
CA PHE A 44 -10.80 12.04 1.87
C PHE A 44 -9.59 11.15 2.18
N GLN A 45 -8.58 11.70 2.83
CA GLN A 45 -7.40 10.99 3.28
C GLN A 45 -7.35 10.94 4.80
N ARG A 46 -7.31 9.72 5.37
CA ARG A 46 -7.28 9.49 6.82
C ARG A 46 -6.09 10.16 7.51
N SER A 47 -4.92 10.20 6.86
CA SER A 47 -3.68 10.77 7.44
C SER A 47 -3.79 12.27 7.74
N ILE A 48 -4.58 13.01 6.96
CA ILE A 48 -4.82 14.45 7.12
C ILE A 48 -6.23 14.76 7.61
N ASN A 49 -7.07 13.73 7.81
CA ASN A 49 -8.47 13.83 8.22
C ASN A 49 -9.31 14.80 7.36
N THR A 50 -8.97 14.97 6.09
CA THR A 50 -9.65 15.83 5.11
C THR A 50 -9.23 15.44 3.69
N SER A 51 -9.72 16.13 2.65
CA SER A 51 -9.19 15.99 1.30
C SER A 51 -8.04 16.97 1.05
N PRO A 52 -7.02 16.61 0.23
CA PRO A 52 -5.94 17.55 -0.12
C PRO A 52 -6.46 18.87 -0.69
N PHE A 53 -7.54 18.85 -1.48
CA PHE A 53 -8.17 20.05 -2.01
C PHE A 53 -8.73 20.93 -0.89
N GLN A 54 -9.48 20.34 0.04
CA GLN A 54 -10.05 21.11 1.15
C GLN A 54 -8.97 21.63 2.09
N LEU A 55 -7.88 20.88 2.29
CA LEU A 55 -6.72 21.36 3.04
C LEU A 55 -6.08 22.59 2.38
N LEU A 56 -5.99 22.59 1.05
CA LEU A 56 -5.35 23.66 0.29
C LEU A 56 -6.23 24.91 0.12
N PHE A 57 -7.53 24.73 -0.12
CA PHE A 57 -8.45 25.80 -0.49
C PHE A 57 -9.50 26.14 0.59
N GLY A 58 -9.51 25.43 1.71
CA GLY A 58 -10.45 25.64 2.81
C GLY A 58 -11.91 25.27 2.51
N THR A 59 -12.19 24.74 1.31
CA THR A 59 -13.55 24.42 0.85
C THR A 59 -13.60 23.05 0.19
N ALA A 60 -14.75 22.38 0.29
CA ALA A 60 -14.95 21.10 -0.40
C ALA A 60 -15.13 21.34 -1.91
N ILE A 61 -14.48 20.50 -2.71
CA ILE A 61 -14.64 20.52 -4.16
C ILE A 61 -16.04 20.02 -4.55
N LYS A 62 -16.77 20.81 -5.34
CA LYS A 62 -18.06 20.43 -5.90
C LYS A 62 -17.86 19.90 -7.32
N THR A 63 -17.52 18.63 -7.45
CA THR A 63 -17.39 17.97 -8.76
C THR A 63 -18.32 16.78 -8.87
N LYS A 64 -18.86 16.53 -10.07
CA LYS A 64 -19.42 15.22 -10.41
C LYS A 64 -18.28 14.21 -10.27
N HIS A 65 -18.31 13.41 -9.22
CA HIS A 65 -17.32 12.36 -9.03
C HIS A 65 -17.48 11.35 -10.17
N ASP A 66 -16.39 11.08 -10.88
CA ASP A 66 -16.35 9.90 -11.75
C ASP A 66 -16.29 8.68 -10.83
N LEU A 67 -17.47 8.11 -10.56
CA LEU A 67 -17.65 6.95 -9.68
C LEU A 67 -16.73 5.79 -10.07
N LYS A 68 -16.43 5.64 -11.37
CA LYS A 68 -15.55 4.57 -11.86
C LYS A 68 -14.13 4.78 -11.36
N ILE A 69 -13.57 5.98 -11.54
CA ILE A 69 -12.20 6.30 -11.13
C ILE A 69 -12.10 6.30 -9.60
N THR A 70 -13.11 6.82 -8.89
CA THR A 70 -13.16 6.78 -7.43
C THR A 70 -13.14 5.36 -6.88
N ASN A 71 -13.93 4.44 -7.46
CA ASN A 71 -13.95 3.05 -7.01
C ASN A 71 -12.61 2.35 -7.28
N MET A 72 -12.05 2.49 -8.49
CA MET A 72 -10.73 1.93 -8.80
C MET A 72 -9.63 2.45 -7.87
N LEU A 73 -9.68 3.73 -7.51
CA LEU A 73 -8.72 4.32 -6.59
C LEU A 73 -8.85 3.74 -5.17
N ASN A 74 -10.08 3.61 -4.66
CA ASN A 74 -10.33 3.04 -3.33
C ASN A 74 -9.92 1.57 -3.25
N GLU A 75 -10.23 0.78 -4.27
CA GLU A 75 -9.80 -0.62 -4.39
C GLU A 75 -8.28 -0.73 -4.37
N GLU A 76 -7.57 0.12 -5.11
CA GLU A 76 -6.11 0.11 -5.16
C GLU A 76 -5.48 0.50 -3.82
N ILE A 77 -5.99 1.54 -3.17
CA ILE A 77 -5.54 1.94 -1.83
C ILE A 77 -5.74 0.80 -0.82
N GLN A 78 -6.89 0.12 -0.89
CA GLN A 78 -7.18 -1.01 -0.02
C GLN A 78 -6.25 -2.21 -0.30
N ALA A 79 -5.99 -2.51 -1.57
CA ALA A 79 -5.07 -3.57 -1.99
C ALA A 79 -3.64 -3.29 -1.52
N ILE A 80 -3.14 -2.06 -1.71
CA ILE A 80 -1.81 -1.64 -1.22
C ILE A 80 -1.72 -1.83 0.29
N PHE A 81 -2.75 -1.42 1.05
CA PHE A 81 -2.76 -1.58 2.50
C PHE A 81 -2.72 -3.05 2.94
N VAL A 82 -3.47 -3.94 2.27
CA VAL A 82 -3.46 -5.38 2.57
C VAL A 82 -2.11 -6.00 2.23
N ASN A 83 -1.59 -5.73 1.02
CA ASN A 83 -0.30 -6.26 0.55
C ASN A 83 0.85 -5.84 1.48
N SER A 84 0.85 -4.58 1.94
CA SER A 84 1.83 -4.06 2.89
C SER A 84 1.84 -4.86 4.20
N ARG A 85 0.66 -5.23 4.70
CA ARG A 85 0.53 -6.02 5.94
C ARG A 85 0.95 -7.46 5.74
N ASP A 86 0.63 -8.05 4.59
CA ASP A 86 1.00 -9.43 4.29
C ASP A 86 2.51 -9.58 4.13
N GLU A 87 3.17 -8.60 3.51
CA GLU A 87 4.64 -8.58 3.45
C GLU A 87 5.24 -8.43 4.85
N LEU A 88 4.70 -7.54 5.69
CA LEU A 88 5.16 -7.39 7.08
C LEU A 88 5.00 -8.70 7.88
N ARG A 89 3.88 -9.41 7.72
CA ARG A 89 3.65 -10.71 8.36
C ARG A 89 4.62 -11.78 7.86
N LYS A 90 4.90 -11.79 6.54
CA LYS A 90 5.85 -12.72 5.93
C LYS A 90 7.25 -12.51 6.47
N GLN A 91 7.71 -11.26 6.57
CA GLN A 91 9.00 -10.91 7.16
C GLN A 91 9.08 -11.32 8.64
N ALA A 92 8.04 -11.04 9.43
CA ALA A 92 7.97 -11.46 10.82
C ALA A 92 8.05 -13.00 10.96
N LYS A 93 7.33 -13.74 10.11
CA LYS A 93 7.37 -15.22 10.09
C LYS A 93 8.77 -15.74 9.79
N LEU A 94 9.47 -15.17 8.82
CA LEU A 94 10.85 -15.54 8.48
C LEU A 94 11.80 -15.32 9.66
N GLN A 95 11.67 -14.17 10.34
CA GLN A 95 12.51 -13.86 11.49
C GLN A 95 12.23 -14.77 12.68
N ILE A 96 10.96 -15.08 12.96
CA ILE A 96 10.58 -16.03 14.01
C ILE A 96 11.16 -17.42 13.70
N GLN A 97 11.06 -17.89 12.46
CA GLN A 97 11.61 -19.18 12.05
C GLN A 97 13.13 -19.23 12.29
N LYS A 98 13.84 -18.16 11.90
CA LYS A 98 15.28 -18.06 12.10
C LYS A 98 15.67 -18.17 13.58
N VAL A 99 14.96 -17.48 14.47
CA VAL A 99 15.19 -17.54 15.92
C VAL A 99 14.85 -18.92 16.48
N GLN A 100 13.78 -19.57 16.01
CA GLN A 100 13.42 -20.93 16.41
C GLN A 100 14.50 -21.94 16.03
N ASP A 101 15.05 -21.84 14.82
CA ASP A 101 16.13 -22.72 14.36
C ASP A 101 17.41 -22.54 15.18
N GLU A 102 17.76 -21.30 15.52
CA GLU A 102 18.90 -20.98 16.39
C GLU A 102 18.72 -21.52 17.82
N ASN A 103 17.54 -21.35 18.40
CA ASN A 103 17.20 -21.89 19.71
C ASN A 103 17.26 -23.42 19.71
N LYS A 104 16.75 -24.07 18.67
CA LYS A 104 16.79 -25.54 18.51
C LYS A 104 18.23 -26.05 18.43
N ARG A 105 19.10 -25.38 17.65
CA ARG A 105 20.53 -25.73 17.58
C ARG A 105 21.19 -25.62 18.95
N THR A 106 20.97 -24.51 19.65
CA THR A 106 21.55 -24.26 20.98
C THR A 106 21.09 -25.30 22.01
N TYR A 107 19.79 -25.63 22.01
CA TYR A 107 19.23 -26.66 22.88
C TYR A 107 19.84 -28.04 22.60
N ASN A 108 19.89 -28.45 21.33
CA ASN A 108 20.44 -29.74 20.94
C ASN A 108 21.92 -29.91 21.32
N LEU A 109 22.72 -28.83 21.25
CA LEU A 109 24.13 -28.86 21.69
C LEU A 109 24.29 -29.09 23.20
N ARG A 110 23.33 -28.65 24.01
CA ARG A 110 23.40 -28.71 25.49
C ARG A 110 22.60 -29.88 26.07
N ARG A 111 21.87 -30.63 25.25
CA ARG A 111 21.01 -31.72 25.68
C ARG A 111 21.82 -32.98 25.98
N LYS A 112 21.67 -33.53 27.20
CA LYS A 112 22.19 -34.88 27.53
C LYS A 112 21.32 -35.97 26.85
N PRO A 113 21.93 -37.05 26.34
CA PRO A 113 21.17 -38.19 25.81
C PRO A 113 20.30 -38.79 26.91
N SER A 114 19.13 -39.31 26.53
CA SER A 114 18.25 -40.02 27.45
C SER A 114 18.92 -41.35 27.86
N ALA A 115 18.87 -41.69 29.14
CA ALA A 115 19.32 -42.99 29.61
C ALA A 115 18.43 -44.07 28.98
N SER A 116 19.04 -44.98 28.23
CA SER A 116 18.36 -46.21 27.80
C SER A 116 18.18 -47.08 29.04
N PHE A 117 16.93 -47.39 29.39
CA PHE A 117 16.59 -48.46 30.33
C PHE A 117 16.50 -49.79 29.59
#